data_AF-A0A2C4H768-F1
#
_entry.id   AF-A0A2C4H768-F1
#
_cell.length_a   1.000
_cell.length_b   1.000
_cell.length_c   1.000
_cell.angle_alpha   90.00
_cell.angle_beta   90.00
_cell.angle_gamma   90.00
#
_symmetry.space_group_name_H-M   'P 1'
#
loop_
_entity.id
_entity.type
_entity.pdbx_description
1 polymer ?
#
loop_
_entity_poly.entity_id
_entity_poly.type
_entity_poly.pdbx_seq_one_letter_code
_entity_poly.pdbx_strand_id
1 'polypeptide(L)'
;MDLLQIKKMENLIWTIEHSSDLSKRFYIIKFFDRENTIKPIETLEFGNRNIDKFEWVFINIFPRIVTTYVPSTGRKPDESLIDTTRENSKESLILQGIRTYTKFWSC
;
A
#
# COMPACT_ATOMS: atom_id res chain seq x y z
N MET A 1 12.23 -17.01 -3.63
CA MET A 1 11.38 -15.94 -4.17
C MET A 1 11.44 -16.07 -5.68
N ASP A 2 10.30 -16.16 -6.36
CA ASP A 2 10.22 -16.44 -7.81
C ASP A 2 10.60 -15.18 -8.62
N LEU A 3 11.42 -15.34 -9.67
CA LEU A 3 11.88 -14.26 -10.55
C LEU A 3 10.70 -13.49 -11.18
N LEU A 4 9.61 -14.19 -11.47
CA LEU A 4 8.39 -13.58 -12.02
C LEU A 4 7.74 -12.61 -11.02
N GLN A 5 7.75 -12.96 -9.72
CA GLN A 5 7.16 -12.12 -8.68
C GLN A 5 7.98 -10.85 -8.44
N ILE A 6 9.30 -10.93 -8.54
CA ILE A 6 10.20 -9.77 -8.44
C ILE A 6 9.91 -8.79 -9.59
N LYS A 7 9.88 -9.29 -10.84
CA LYS A 7 9.61 -8.46 -12.02
C LYS A 7 8.24 -7.78 -11.97
N LYS A 8 7.22 -8.48 -11.46
CA LYS A 8 5.88 -7.90 -11.24
C LYS A 8 5.91 -6.74 -10.23
N MET A 9 6.63 -6.90 -9.13
CA MET A 9 6.76 -5.86 -8.11
C MET A 9 7.53 -4.63 -8.65
N GLU A 10 8.62 -4.85 -9.39
CA GLU A 10 9.37 -3.77 -10.06
C GLU A 10 8.50 -2.97 -11.03
N ASN A 11 7.70 -3.65 -11.85
CA ASN A 11 6.77 -3.00 -12.77
C ASN A 11 5.68 -2.18 -12.05
N LEU A 12 5.18 -2.69 -10.91
CA LEU A 12 4.20 -1.96 -10.10
C LEU A 12 4.80 -0.68 -9.54
N ILE A 13 5.98 -0.76 -8.91
CA ILE A 13 6.68 0.41 -8.35
C ILE A 13 6.95 1.43 -9.46
N TRP A 14 7.50 1.00 -10.59
CA TRP A 14 7.74 1.87 -11.73
C TRP A 14 6.45 2.56 -12.20
N THR A 15 5.35 1.81 -12.30
CA THR A 15 4.05 2.36 -12.72
C THR A 15 3.55 3.43 -11.75
N ILE A 16 3.68 3.21 -10.45
CA ILE A 16 3.26 4.18 -9.43
C ILE A 16 4.12 5.44 -9.50
N GLU A 17 5.44 5.29 -9.64
CA GLU A 17 6.38 6.41 -9.73
C GLU A 17 6.23 7.23 -11.02
N HIS A 18 5.61 6.68 -12.06
CA HIS A 18 5.40 7.35 -13.35
C HIS A 18 3.93 7.67 -13.65
N SER A 19 3.01 7.38 -12.72
CA SER A 19 1.59 7.71 -12.85
C SER A 19 1.30 9.07 -12.22
N SER A 20 0.68 9.99 -12.99
CA SER A 20 0.57 11.42 -12.67
C SER A 20 0.25 11.75 -11.19
N ASP A 21 -0.88 11.28 -10.66
CA ASP A 21 -1.27 11.63 -9.28
C ASP A 21 -0.65 10.71 -8.24
N LEU A 22 -0.32 9.47 -8.59
CA LEU A 22 0.30 8.54 -7.67
C LEU A 22 1.77 8.91 -7.42
N SER A 23 2.49 9.42 -8.42
CA SER A 23 3.91 9.77 -8.36
C SER A 23 4.19 11.00 -7.48
N LYS A 24 3.16 11.83 -7.23
CA LYS A 24 3.22 12.97 -6.32
C LYS A 24 3.21 12.55 -4.84
N ARG A 25 3.18 11.26 -4.53
CA ARG A 25 3.06 10.74 -3.17
C ARG A 25 4.26 9.88 -2.80
N PHE A 26 4.47 9.74 -1.50
CA PHE A 26 5.37 8.74 -0.94
C PHE A 26 4.53 7.63 -0.29
N TYR A 27 4.84 6.38 -0.59
CA TYR A 27 4.14 5.23 -0.07
C TYR A 27 5.01 4.47 0.91
N ILE A 28 4.44 4.13 2.06
CA ILE A 28 4.99 3.17 3.01
C ILE A 28 4.04 2.00 3.08
N ILE A 29 4.51 0.83 2.66
CA ILE A 29 3.73 -0.39 2.61
C ILE A 29 4.32 -1.37 3.60
N LYS A 30 3.50 -1.87 4.52
CA LYS A 30 3.91 -2.79 5.59
C LYS A 30 3.13 -4.08 5.49
N PHE A 31 3.83 -5.20 5.46
CA PHE A 31 3.23 -6.53 5.51
C PHE A 31 3.32 -7.10 6.92
N PHE A 32 2.22 -7.68 7.39
CA PHE A 32 2.12 -8.31 8.70
C PHE A 32 1.67 -9.76 8.55
N ASP A 33 2.24 -10.64 9.37
CA ASP A 33 1.86 -12.06 9.42
C ASP A 33 0.65 -12.33 10.31
N ARG A 34 0.29 -11.39 11.20
CA ARG A 34 -0.85 -11.45 12.12
C ARG A 34 -1.43 -10.06 12.37
N GLU A 35 -2.72 -9.99 12.72
CA GLU A 35 -3.44 -8.72 12.93
C GLU A 35 -2.94 -7.91 14.14
N ASN A 36 -2.36 -8.56 15.14
CA ASN A 36 -1.90 -7.93 16.38
C ASN A 36 -0.37 -7.79 16.47
N THR A 37 0.35 -8.00 15.36
CA THR A 37 1.81 -7.86 15.36
C THR A 37 2.19 -6.38 15.23
N ILE A 38 3.04 -5.89 16.14
CA ILE A 38 3.53 -4.49 16.11
C ILE A 38 4.58 -4.28 15.01
N LYS A 39 5.34 -5.32 14.69
CA LYS A 39 6.47 -5.25 13.75
C LYS A 39 6.09 -5.89 12.39
N PRO A 40 6.23 -5.17 11.27
CA PRO A 40 6.01 -5.75 9.96
C PRO A 40 7.11 -6.77 9.63
N ILE A 41 6.74 -7.81 8.89
CA ILE A 41 7.69 -8.79 8.34
C ILE A 41 8.45 -8.21 7.14
N GLU A 42 7.88 -7.21 6.48
CA GLU A 42 8.46 -6.54 5.33
C GLU A 42 7.91 -5.11 5.23
N THR A 43 8.77 -4.19 4.80
CA THR A 43 8.38 -2.81 4.52
C THR A 43 8.93 -2.40 3.16
N LEU A 44 8.07 -1.84 2.32
CA LEU A 44 8.42 -1.26 1.03
C LEU A 44 8.18 0.25 1.10
N GLU A 45 9.14 1.02 0.58
CA GLU A 45 9.10 2.47 0.60
C GLU A 45 9.51 3.02 -0.77
N PHE A 46 8.63 3.75 -1.43
CA PHE A 46 8.87 4.28 -2.78
C PHE A 46 8.02 5.53 -3.09
N GLY A 47 8.36 6.23 -4.18
CA GLY A 47 7.73 7.49 -4.58
C GLY A 47 8.47 8.76 -4.10
N ASN A 48 7.76 9.89 -4.08
CA ASN A 48 8.34 11.21 -3.88
C ASN A 48 8.66 11.53 -2.40
N ARG A 49 9.91 11.33 -1.99
CA ARG A 49 10.41 11.60 -0.63
C ARG A 49 10.39 13.07 -0.20
N ASN A 50 10.21 14.01 -1.14
CA ASN A 50 10.19 15.45 -0.82
C ASN A 50 8.84 15.93 -0.28
N ILE A 51 7.83 15.06 -0.26
CA ILE A 51 6.51 15.34 0.30
C ILE A 51 6.58 15.30 1.84
N ASP A 52 5.79 16.15 2.49
CA ASP A 52 5.64 16.15 3.94
C ASP A 52 5.26 14.75 4.46
N LYS A 53 5.88 14.30 5.56
CA LYS A 53 5.58 13.02 6.19
C LYS A 53 4.11 12.87 6.61
N PHE A 54 3.43 13.97 6.91
CA PHE A 54 2.00 13.96 7.21
C PHE A 54 1.13 13.65 5.97
N GLU A 55 1.67 13.86 4.77
CA GLU A 55 1.02 13.60 3.47
C GLU A 55 1.43 12.24 2.87
N TRP A 56 2.24 11.45 3.59
CA TRP A 56 2.61 10.10 3.16
C TRP A 56 1.42 9.15 3.23
N VAL A 57 1.36 8.23 2.27
CA VAL A 57 0.32 7.21 2.18
C VAL A 57 0.83 5.93 2.83
N PHE A 58 0.14 5.50 3.88
CA PHE A 58 0.46 4.28 4.59
C PHE A 58 -0.53 3.18 4.21
N ILE A 59 0.00 2.03 3.79
CA ILE A 59 -0.77 0.83 3.47
C ILE A 59 -0.26 -0.30 4.37
N ASN A 60 -1.08 -0.75 5.32
CA ASN A 60 -0.78 -1.92 6.13
C ASN A 60 -1.57 -3.11 5.61
N ILE A 61 -0.88 -4.21 5.37
CA ILE A 61 -1.44 -5.43 4.82
C ILE A 61 -1.33 -6.51 5.89
N PHE A 62 -2.47 -6.82 6.51
CA PHE A 62 -2.63 -7.90 7.48
C PHE A 62 -3.21 -9.14 6.77
N PRO A 63 -3.27 -10.31 7.44
CA PRO A 63 -3.76 -11.53 6.79
C PRO A 63 -5.19 -11.45 6.24
N ARG A 64 -6.07 -10.63 6.84
CA ARG A 64 -7.49 -10.54 6.45
C ARG A 64 -7.92 -9.15 5.99
N ILE A 65 -7.07 -8.14 6.16
CA ILE A 65 -7.46 -6.75 5.95
C ILE A 65 -6.29 -5.93 5.43
N VAL A 66 -6.59 -5.03 4.49
CA VAL A 66 -5.70 -3.96 4.05
C VAL A 66 -6.24 -2.67 4.65
N THR A 67 -5.38 -1.95 5.39
CA THR A 67 -5.73 -0.64 5.93
C THR A 67 -4.92 0.44 5.24
N THR A 68 -5.56 1.53 4.87
CA THR A 68 -4.92 2.66 4.20
C THR A 68 -5.18 3.94 4.97
N TYR A 69 -4.17 4.78 5.22
CA TYR A 69 -4.36 6.06 5.87
C TYR A 69 -3.33 7.12 5.45
N VAL A 70 -3.71 8.39 5.62
CA VAL A 70 -2.87 9.56 5.43
C VAL A 70 -2.97 10.43 6.68
N PRO A 71 -1.88 10.65 7.44
CA PRO A 71 -1.94 11.33 8.74
C PRO A 71 -2.61 12.71 8.72
N SER A 72 -2.34 13.52 7.71
CA SER A 72 -2.86 14.90 7.59
C SER A 72 -4.38 14.98 7.52
N THR A 73 -5.05 13.89 7.13
CA THR A 73 -6.51 13.85 7.03
C THR A 73 -7.17 13.76 8.40
N GLY A 74 -6.45 13.34 9.45
CA GLY A 74 -6.99 13.11 10.79
C GLY A 74 -8.11 12.05 10.86
N ARG A 75 -8.37 11.33 9.76
CA ARG A 75 -9.44 10.34 9.65
C ARG A 75 -8.95 8.97 10.14
N LYS A 76 -9.91 8.12 10.49
CA LYS A 76 -9.62 6.71 10.76
C LYS A 76 -9.11 6.04 9.47
N PRO A 77 -8.20 5.05 9.56
CA PRO A 77 -7.78 4.29 8.40
C PRO A 77 -8.96 3.68 7.66
N ASP A 78 -8.94 3.76 6.33
CA ASP A 78 -9.87 3.03 5.49
C ASP A 78 -9.48 1.55 5.46
N GLU A 79 -10.48 0.69 5.49
CA GLU A 79 -10.28 -0.76 5.62
C GLU A 79 -10.89 -1.50 4.43
N SER A 80 -10.17 -2.51 3.94
CA SER A 80 -10.62 -3.37 2.85
C SER A 80 -10.35 -4.83 3.19
N LEU A 81 -11.40 -5.65 3.22
CA LEU A 81 -11.29 -7.08 3.50
C LEU A 81 -10.57 -7.81 2.36
N ILE A 82 -9.71 -8.76 2.73
CA ILE A 82 -9.00 -9.61 1.79
C ILE A 82 -9.83 -10.88 1.55
N ASP A 83 -10.05 -11.21 0.28
CA ASP A 83 -10.63 -12.49 -0.09
C ASP A 83 -9.58 -13.61 0.09
N THR A 84 -9.60 -14.22 1.27
CA THR A 84 -8.69 -15.32 1.65
C THR A 84 -8.99 -16.65 0.96
N THR A 85 -10.08 -16.75 0.18
CA THR A 85 -10.40 -17.95 -0.61
C THR A 85 -9.54 -18.07 -1.88
N ARG A 86 -8.78 -17.02 -2.21
CA ARG A 86 -7.88 -16.95 -3.36
C ARG A 86 -6.45 -16.70 -2.91
N GLU A 87 -5.50 -17.18 -3.72
CA GLU A 87 -4.10 -16.79 -3.55
C GLU A 87 -3.96 -15.30 -3.93
N ASN A 88 -3.56 -14.48 -2.96
CA ASN A 88 -3.34 -13.05 -3.16
C ASN A 88 -1.84 -12.77 -3.28
N SER A 89 -1.42 -12.25 -4.44
CA SER A 89 -0.07 -11.73 -4.58
C SER A 89 0.09 -10.43 -3.80
N LYS A 90 1.33 -10.14 -3.34
CA LYS A 90 1.65 -8.85 -2.71
C LYS A 90 1.27 -7.67 -3.61
N GLU A 91 1.51 -7.79 -4.91
CA GLU A 91 1.13 -6.80 -5.92
C GLU A 91 -0.37 -6.48 -5.88
N SER A 92 -1.23 -7.51 -5.83
CA SER A 92 -2.68 -7.34 -5.77
C SER A 92 -3.13 -6.64 -4.49
N LEU A 93 -2.54 -7.01 -3.35
CA LEU A 93 -2.85 -6.40 -2.05
C LEU A 93 -2.43 -4.92 -1.99
N ILE A 94 -1.27 -4.58 -2.58
CA ILE A 94 -0.84 -3.18 -2.71
C ILE A 94 -1.82 -2.39 -3.58
N LEU A 95 -2.21 -2.94 -4.73
CA LEU A 95 -3.17 -2.29 -5.63
C LEU A 95 -4.53 -2.09 -4.96
N GLN A 96 -4.97 -3.02 -4.11
CA GLN A 96 -6.17 -2.85 -3.29
C GLN A 96 -6.04 -1.68 -2.31
N GLY A 97 -4.91 -1.56 -1.63
CA GLY A 97 -4.62 -0.42 -0.75
C GLY A 97 -4.60 0.92 -1.50
N ILE A 98 -3.98 0.97 -2.68
CA ILE A 98 -3.94 2.17 -3.53
C ILE A 98 -5.35 2.53 -4.05
N ARG A 99 -6.15 1.56 -4.48
CA ARG A 99 -7.54 1.82 -4.92
C ARG A 99 -8.40 2.40 -3.79
N THR A 100 -8.16 1.95 -2.56
CA THR A 100 -8.83 2.50 -1.38
C THR A 100 -8.43 3.96 -1.17
N TYR A 101 -7.14 4.26 -1.27
CA TYR A 101 -6.62 5.63 -1.26
C TYR A 101 -7.19 6.51 -2.38
N THR A 102 -7.21 6.06 -3.64
CA THR A 102 -7.66 6.92 -4.75
C THR A 102 -9.15 7.23 -4.67
N LYS A 103 -9.98 6.29 -4.20
CA LYS A 103 -11.40 6.53 -3.92
C LYS A 103 -11.61 7.64 -2.89
N PHE A 104 -10.75 7.71 -1.87
CA PHE A 104 -10.79 8.79 -0.89
C PHE A 104 -10.57 10.18 -1.51
N TRP A 105 -9.66 10.28 -2.47
CA TRP A 105 -9.29 11.55 -3.12
C TRP A 105 -10.18 11.93 -4.31
N SER A 106 -11.14 11.07 -4.69
CA SER A 106 -12.05 11.32 -5.81
C SER A 106 -13.34 12.06 -5.41
N CYS A 107 -13.42 12.64 -4.20
CA CYS A 107 -14.56 13.39 -3.70
C CYS A 107 -14.36 14.90 -3.81
#